data_AF-A0A2N2E014-F1
#
_entry.id   AF-A0A2N2E014-F1
#
_cell.length_a   1.000
_cell.length_b   1.000
_cell.length_c   1.000
_cell.angle_alpha   90.00
_cell.angle_beta   90.00
_cell.angle_gamma   90.00
#
_symmetry.space_group_name_H-M   'P 1'
#
loop_
_entity.id
_entity.type
_entity.pdbx_description
1 polymer ?
#
loop_
_entity_poly.entity_id
_entity_poly.type
_entity_poly.pdbx_seq_one_letter_code
_entity_poly.pdbx_strand_id
1 'polypeptide(L)'
;MRKLKSLVLAMLKNTFSMVDQGKRKKSSKVLLYGFILLMIVAFLPTLAMLHFLTIDAVALLAPYQQTGVIIALLFNALALMIFFFGIFLIPAVFYFSRDIETLLALPLKPVDIILSKFAVTLIYEYLTL
;
A
#
# COMPACT_ATOMS: atom_id res chain seq x y z
N MET A 1 2.48 -15.45 -19.75
CA MET A 1 2.94 -15.28 -18.35
C MET A 1 4.23 -14.47 -18.19
N ARG A 2 5.31 -14.73 -18.93
CA ARG A 2 6.57 -13.94 -18.80
C ARG A 2 6.39 -12.45 -19.11
N LYS A 3 5.62 -12.11 -20.15
CA LYS A 3 5.31 -10.72 -20.55
C LYS A 3 4.56 -9.92 -19.48
N LEU A 4 3.59 -10.56 -18.83
CA LEU A 4 2.80 -9.93 -17.76
C LEU A 4 3.64 -9.65 -16.52
N LYS A 5 4.44 -10.63 -16.09
CA LYS A 5 5.37 -10.44 -14.96
C LYS A 5 6.36 -9.32 -15.24
N SER A 6 6.94 -9.27 -16.45
CA SER A 6 7.87 -8.18 -16.79
C SER A 6 7.18 -6.82 -16.82
N LEU A 7 5.92 -6.74 -17.26
CA LEU A 7 5.16 -5.48 -17.23
C LEU A 7 4.90 -5.00 -15.80
N VAL A 8 4.42 -5.89 -14.92
CA VAL A 8 4.16 -5.55 -13.51
C VAL A 8 5.44 -5.08 -12.83
N LEU A 9 6.55 -5.80 -13.02
CA LEU A 9 7.86 -5.42 -12.48
C LEU A 9 8.35 -4.08 -13.04
N ALA A 10 8.20 -3.84 -14.34
CA ALA A 10 8.58 -2.58 -14.98
C ALA A 10 7.76 -1.41 -14.43
N MET A 11 6.45 -1.58 -14.27
CA MET A 11 5.56 -0.56 -13.71
C MET A 11 5.85 -0.26 -12.24
N LEU A 12 6.00 -1.30 -11.41
CA LEU A 12 6.41 -1.12 -10.01
C LEU A 12 7.74 -0.38 -9.94
N LYS A 13 8.73 -0.78 -10.74
CA LYS A 13 10.03 -0.12 -10.73
C LYS A 13 9.93 1.33 -11.18
N ASN A 14 9.11 1.66 -12.17
CA ASN A 14 8.92 3.04 -12.62
C ASN A 14 8.32 3.90 -11.49
N THR A 15 7.29 3.40 -10.81
CA THR A 15 6.64 4.13 -9.71
C THR A 15 7.52 4.22 -8.45
N PHE A 16 8.28 3.18 -8.09
CA PHE A 16 9.27 3.24 -7.01
C PHE A 16 10.56 4.01 -7.39
N SER A 17 10.88 4.15 -8.68
CA SER A 17 12.07 4.88 -9.14
C SER A 17 11.99 6.40 -8.94
N MET A 18 10.82 6.94 -8.60
CA MET A 18 10.72 8.31 -8.09
C MET A 18 11.53 8.53 -6.80
N VAL A 19 11.91 7.46 -6.09
CA VAL A 19 12.82 7.52 -4.92
C VAL A 19 14.30 7.69 -5.32
N ASP A 20 14.68 7.51 -6.60
CA ASP A 20 16.08 7.51 -7.07
C ASP A 20 16.43 8.69 -8.01
N GLN A 21 15.63 9.76 -8.02
CA GLN A 21 15.97 10.98 -8.77
C GLN A 21 16.80 11.94 -7.91
N GLY A 22 18.11 11.69 -7.86
CA GLY A 22 19.07 12.71 -7.47
C GLY A 22 20.37 12.13 -6.93
N LYS A 23 21.45 12.22 -7.72
CA LYS A 23 22.84 11.95 -7.34
C LYS A 23 23.13 12.46 -5.91
N ARG A 24 23.05 11.60 -4.87
CA ARG A 24 23.40 11.99 -3.50
C ARG A 24 24.73 11.39 -3.07
N LYS A 25 25.65 12.30 -2.77
CA LYS A 25 26.84 12.14 -1.92
C LYS A 25 26.59 11.11 -0.81
N LYS A 26 27.58 10.22 -0.63
CA LYS A 26 27.68 9.09 0.31
C LYS A 26 27.26 9.36 1.78
N SER A 27 27.06 10.62 2.17
CA SER A 27 26.63 11.09 3.49
C SER A 27 25.12 10.92 3.80
N SER A 28 24.26 10.68 2.79
CA SER A 28 22.80 10.61 3.04
C SER A 28 22.30 9.30 3.66
N LYS A 29 23.11 8.23 3.68
CA LYS A 29 22.66 6.92 4.19
C LYS A 29 22.49 6.93 5.71
N VAL A 30 23.36 7.62 6.45
CA VAL A 30 23.25 7.73 7.92
C VAL A 30 22.00 8.53 8.32
N LEU A 31 21.71 9.62 7.60
CA LEU A 31 20.47 10.39 7.81
C LEU A 31 19.22 9.59 7.46
N LEU A 32 19.26 8.79 6.39
CA LEU A 32 18.14 7.90 6.02
C LEU A 32 17.90 6.84 7.10
N TYR A 33 18.93 6.13 7.56
CA TYR A 33 18.80 5.14 8.63
C TYR A 33 18.37 5.77 9.95
N GLY A 34 18.87 6.97 10.27
CA GLY A 34 18.42 7.73 11.44
C GLY A 34 16.96 8.14 11.37
N PHE A 35 16.47 8.57 10.20
CA PHE A 35 15.06 8.91 9.99
C PHE A 35 14.14 7.68 10.08
N ILE A 36 14.56 6.54 9.50
CA ILE A 36 13.81 5.28 9.60
C ILE A 36 13.74 4.82 11.06
N LEU A 37 14.85 4.88 11.80
CA LEU A 37 14.88 4.53 13.22
C LEU A 37 13.96 5.43 14.04
N LEU A 38 14.00 6.75 13.78
CA LEU A 38 13.12 7.72 14.44
C LEU A 38 11.63 7.38 14.18
N MET A 39 11.27 7.06 12.93
CA MET A 39 9.90 6.66 12.59
C MET A 39 9.48 5.42 13.36
N ILE A 40 10.30 4.36 13.37
CA ILE A 40 9.98 3.12 14.10
C ILE A 40 9.77 3.40 15.59
N VAL A 41 10.65 4.21 16.20
CA VAL A 41 10.53 4.58 17.62
C VAL A 41 9.29 5.42 17.88
N ALA A 42 8.91 6.32 16.97
CA ALA A 42 7.71 7.14 17.10
C ALA A 42 6.40 6.33 16.94
N PHE A 43 6.40 5.26 16.15
CA PHE A 43 5.24 4.37 15.96
C PHE A 43 5.11 3.26 17.02
N LEU A 44 6.15 2.96 17.78
CA LEU A 44 6.07 1.95 18.85
C LEU A 44 5.02 2.26 19.94
N PRO A 45 4.93 3.49 20.47
CA PRO A 45 3.91 3.84 21.47
C PRO A 45 2.49 3.71 20.96
N THR A 46 2.23 4.03 19.69
CA THR A 46 0.87 3.93 19.12
C THR A 46 0.45 2.48 18.98
N LEU A 47 1.36 1.58 18.59
CA LEU A 47 1.12 0.14 18.55
C LEU A 47 0.87 -0.44 19.95
N ALA A 48 1.64 -0.02 20.94
CA ALA A 48 1.44 -0.44 22.33
C ALA A 48 0.06 0.01 22.86
N MET A 49 -0.32 1.26 22.60
CA MET A 49 -1.62 1.79 22.99
C MET A 49 -2.78 1.02 22.34
N LEU A 50 -2.68 0.70 21.04
CA LEU A 50 -3.67 -0.12 20.35
C LEU A 50 -3.78 -1.52 20.96
N HIS A 51 -2.67 -2.16 21.31
CA HIS A 51 -2.67 -3.47 21.96
C HIS A 51 -3.42 -3.44 23.30
N PHE A 52 -3.12 -2.48 24.18
CA PHE A 52 -3.84 -2.37 25.45
C PHE A 52 -5.34 -2.09 25.25
N LEU A 53 -5.67 -1.18 24.33
CA LEU A 53 -7.07 -0.90 23.97
C LEU A 53 -7.81 -2.16 23.53
N THR A 54 -7.19 -3.02 22.72
CA THR A 54 -7.82 -4.27 22.29
C THR A 54 -8.06 -5.24 23.43
N ILE A 55 -7.13 -5.34 24.39
CA ILE A 55 -7.31 -6.20 25.58
C ILE A 55 -8.47 -5.69 26.43
N ASP A 56 -8.54 -4.39 26.68
CA ASP A 56 -9.61 -3.80 27.48
C ASP A 56 -10.98 -3.96 26.80
N ALA A 57 -11.04 -3.72 25.48
CA ALA A 57 -12.25 -3.94 24.70
C ALA A 57 -12.70 -5.41 24.75
N VAL A 58 -11.77 -6.37 24.63
CA VAL A 58 -12.07 -7.81 24.76
C VAL A 58 -12.62 -8.13 26.16
N ALA A 59 -12.00 -7.60 27.20
CA ALA A 59 -12.42 -7.83 28.58
C ALA A 59 -13.84 -7.31 28.86
N LEU A 60 -14.22 -6.16 28.27
CA LEU A 60 -15.58 -5.62 28.38
C LEU A 60 -16.64 -6.47 27.67
N LEU A 61 -16.29 -7.11 26.55
CA LEU A 61 -17.21 -7.93 25.76
C LEU A 61 -17.24 -9.41 26.19
N ALA A 62 -16.26 -9.85 26.99
CA ALA A 62 -16.17 -11.23 27.47
C ALA A 62 -17.41 -11.71 28.27
N PRO A 63 -18.01 -10.91 29.19
CA PRO A 63 -19.24 -11.29 29.90
C PRO A 63 -20.43 -11.54 28.97
N TYR A 64 -20.45 -10.88 27.81
CA TYR A 64 -21.51 -10.99 26.80
C TYR A 64 -21.24 -12.08 25.77
N GLN A 65 -20.14 -12.83 25.91
CA GLN A 65 -19.68 -13.86 24.95
C GLN A 65 -19.52 -13.34 23.51
N GLN A 66 -19.30 -12.03 23.34
CA GLN A 66 -19.34 -11.36 22.03
C GLN A 66 -17.95 -10.89 21.55
N THR A 67 -16.90 -11.56 21.99
CA THR A 67 -15.50 -11.17 21.73
C THR A 67 -15.16 -11.05 20.24
N GLY A 68 -15.85 -11.79 19.37
CA GLY A 68 -15.65 -11.76 17.91
C GLY A 68 -16.04 -10.43 17.24
N VAL A 69 -16.82 -9.57 17.91
CA VAL A 69 -17.26 -8.28 17.36
C VAL A 69 -16.08 -7.36 17.07
N ILE A 70 -15.03 -7.41 17.87
CA ILE A 70 -13.85 -6.56 17.70
C ILE A 70 -13.16 -6.88 16.37
N ILE A 71 -13.01 -8.17 16.06
CA ILE A 71 -12.44 -8.63 14.79
C ILE A 71 -13.36 -8.22 13.62
N ALA A 72 -14.67 -8.39 13.76
CA ALA A 72 -15.62 -7.97 12.74
C ALA A 72 -15.56 -6.47 12.47
N LEU A 73 -15.46 -5.63 13.52
CA LEU A 73 -15.30 -4.18 13.41
C LEU A 73 -14.00 -3.82 12.69
N LEU A 74 -12.88 -4.47 13.03
CA LEU A 74 -11.59 -4.27 12.35
C LEU A 74 -11.68 -4.59 10.87
N PHE A 75 -12.28 -5.72 10.48
CA PHE A 75 -12.47 -6.06 9.07
C PHE A 75 -13.36 -5.06 8.33
N ASN A 76 -14.45 -4.60 8.96
CA ASN A 76 -15.33 -3.59 8.36
C ASN A 76 -14.61 -2.25 8.21
N ALA A 77 -13.82 -1.84 9.19
CA ALA A 77 -13.02 -0.62 9.11
C ALA A 77 -11.98 -0.70 7.97
N LEU A 78 -11.28 -1.83 7.85
CA LEU A 78 -10.34 -2.07 6.75
C LEU A 78 -11.05 -2.04 5.38
N ALA A 79 -12.20 -2.70 5.26
CA ALA A 79 -12.97 -2.70 4.02
C ALA A 79 -13.44 -1.29 3.62
N LEU A 80 -13.88 -0.48 4.57
CA LEU A 80 -14.25 0.92 4.34
C LEU A 80 -13.03 1.74 3.91
N MET A 81 -11.88 1.52 4.54
CA MET A 81 -10.63 2.21 4.20
C MET A 81 -10.16 1.85 2.78
N ILE A 82 -10.12 0.57 2.42
CA ILE A 82 -9.88 0.07 1.05
C ILE A 82 -10.83 0.75 0.07
N PHE A 83 -12.13 0.73 0.34
CA PHE A 83 -13.11 1.37 -0.53
C PHE A 83 -12.84 2.87 -0.73
N PHE A 84 -12.55 3.59 0.36
CA PHE A 84 -12.30 5.03 0.31
C PHE A 84 -11.02 5.38 -0.46
N PHE A 85 -9.91 4.67 -0.20
CA PHE A 85 -8.67 4.86 -0.96
C PHE A 85 -8.82 4.44 -2.43
N GLY A 86 -9.56 3.37 -2.70
CA GLY A 86 -9.86 2.88 -4.04
C GLY A 86 -10.55 3.93 -4.92
N ILE A 87 -11.47 4.73 -4.37
CA ILE A 87 -12.15 5.82 -5.10
C ILE A 87 -11.15 6.81 -5.70
N PHE A 88 -10.05 7.09 -5.00
CA PHE A 88 -9.02 8.02 -5.48
C PHE A 88 -7.92 7.32 -6.28
N LEU A 89 -7.48 6.13 -5.84
CA LEU A 89 -6.37 5.39 -6.43
C LEU A 89 -6.71 4.85 -7.82
N ILE A 90 -7.92 4.31 -8.01
CA ILE A 90 -8.32 3.69 -9.28
C ILE A 90 -8.34 4.73 -10.42
N PRO A 91 -9.02 5.88 -10.31
CA PRO A 91 -8.99 6.90 -11.36
C PRO A 91 -7.59 7.46 -11.61
N ALA A 92 -6.80 7.66 -10.56
CA ALA A 92 -5.42 8.14 -10.67
C ALA A 92 -4.55 7.20 -11.52
N VAL A 93 -4.63 5.90 -11.29
CA VAL A 93 -3.81 4.91 -12.02
C VAL A 93 -4.37 4.58 -13.40
N PHE A 94 -5.69 4.50 -13.56
CA PHE A 94 -6.31 4.05 -14.82
C PHE A 94 -6.68 5.16 -15.80
N TYR A 95 -6.93 6.39 -15.34
CA TYR A 95 -7.38 7.48 -16.21
C TYR A 95 -6.40 8.65 -16.25
N PHE A 96 -5.80 9.03 -15.12
CA PHE A 96 -4.89 10.20 -15.06
C PHE A 96 -3.41 9.87 -15.33
N SER A 97 -3.04 8.61 -15.35
CA SER A 97 -1.68 8.17 -15.67
C SER A 97 -1.39 8.27 -17.17
N ARG A 98 -0.29 8.96 -17.53
CA ARG A 98 0.22 9.09 -18.91
C ARG A 98 0.88 7.82 -19.44
N ASP A 99 0.98 6.76 -18.63
CA ASP A 99 1.63 5.52 -19.01
C ASP A 99 0.83 4.74 -20.07
N ILE A 100 -0.47 5.05 -20.23
CA ILE A 100 -1.35 4.34 -21.17
C ILE A 100 -0.94 4.64 -22.62
N GLU A 101 -0.63 5.89 -22.93
CA GLU A 101 -0.22 6.30 -24.28
C GLU A 101 1.07 5.61 -24.70
N THR A 102 2.02 5.45 -23.77
CA THR A 102 3.30 4.78 -24.03
C THR A 102 3.17 3.26 -24.12
N LEU A 103 2.29 2.64 -23.32
CA LEU A 103 2.03 1.20 -23.37
C LEU A 103 1.24 0.77 -24.61
N LEU A 104 0.35 1.63 -25.11
CA LEU A 104 -0.41 1.40 -26.34
C LEU A 104 0.46 1.43 -27.59
N ALA A 105 1.56 2.19 -27.58
CA ALA A 105 2.52 2.23 -28.68
C ALA A 105 3.33 0.92 -28.80
N LEU A 106 3.36 0.09 -27.75
CA LEU A 106 4.05 -1.19 -27.75
C LEU A 106 3.13 -2.30 -28.30
N PRO A 107 3.68 -3.34 -28.96
CA PRO A 107 2.91 -4.47 -29.48
C PRO A 107 2.49 -5.45 -28.35
N LEU A 108 1.69 -4.94 -27.40
CA LEU A 108 1.18 -5.65 -26.23
C LEU A 108 -0.33 -5.86 -26.38
N LYS A 109 -0.84 -6.94 -25.78
CA LYS A 109 -2.29 -7.17 -25.75
C LYS A 109 -2.92 -6.19 -24.75
N PRO A 110 -4.06 -5.54 -25.08
CA PRO A 110 -4.75 -4.63 -24.15
C PRO A 110 -5.06 -5.27 -22.79
N VAL A 111 -5.42 -6.55 -22.79
CA VAL A 111 -5.69 -7.33 -21.57
C VAL A 111 -4.45 -7.40 -20.66
N ASP A 112 -3.25 -7.55 -21.23
CA ASP A 112 -2.02 -7.63 -20.44
C ASP A 112 -1.69 -6.28 -19.75
N ILE A 113 -2.07 -5.15 -20.38
CA ILE A 113 -1.88 -3.79 -19.85
C ILE A 113 -2.85 -3.51 -18.69
N ILE A 114 -4.12 -3.86 -18.87
CA ILE A 114 -5.15 -3.68 -17.83
C ILE A 114 -4.79 -4.52 -16.61
N LEU A 115 -4.43 -5.79 -16.82
CA LEU A 115 -4.10 -6.71 -15.73
C LEU A 115 -2.81 -6.31 -15.01
N SER A 116 -1.82 -5.73 -15.71
CA SER A 116 -0.61 -5.21 -15.06
C SER A 116 -0.92 -3.99 -14.20
N LYS A 117 -1.72 -3.02 -14.70
CA LYS A 117 -2.13 -1.86 -13.89
C LYS A 117 -2.95 -2.29 -12.68
N PHE A 118 -3.86 -3.23 -12.85
CA PHE A 118 -4.64 -3.79 -11.73
C PHE A 118 -3.73 -4.41 -10.66
N ALA A 119 -2.78 -5.25 -11.05
CA ALA A 119 -1.84 -5.85 -10.09
C ALA A 119 -0.98 -4.79 -9.37
N VAL A 120 -0.54 -3.75 -10.09
CA VAL A 120 0.21 -2.64 -9.51
C VAL A 120 -0.66 -1.85 -8.51
N THR A 121 -1.89 -1.52 -8.88
CA THR A 121 -2.86 -0.85 -8.00
C THR A 121 -3.12 -1.66 -6.73
N LEU A 122 -3.33 -2.98 -6.84
CA LEU A 122 -3.50 -3.85 -5.67
C LEU A 122 -2.28 -3.83 -4.74
N ILE A 123 -1.06 -3.89 -5.31
CA ILE A 123 0.17 -3.83 -4.52
C ILE A 123 0.29 -2.47 -3.80
N TYR A 124 -0.08 -1.37 -4.47
CA TYR A 124 -0.10 -0.04 -3.86
C TYR A 124 -1.10 0.07 -2.72
N GLU A 125 -2.29 -0.48 -2.91
CA GLU A 125 -3.33 -0.50 -1.89
C GLU A 125 -2.86 -1.28 -0.64
N TYR A 126 -2.28 -2.46 -0.82
CA TYR A 126 -1.73 -3.27 0.29
C TYR A 126 -0.48 -2.69 0.96
N LEU A 127 0.29 -1.83 0.27
CA LEU A 127 1.45 -1.17 0.88
C LEU A 127 1.06 0.09 1.66
N THR A 128 -0.08 0.68 1.31
CA THR A 128 -0.56 1.92 1.93
C THR A 128 -1.38 1.63 3.20
N LEU A 129 -2.07 0.48 3.23
CA LEU A 129 -2.85 -0.04 4.36
C LEU A 129 -2.01 -0.93 5.28
#